data_AF-A0A7X2PTQ4-F1
#
_entry.id   AF-A0A7X2PTQ4-F1
#
_cell.length_a   1.000
_cell.length_b   1.000
_cell.length_c   1.000
_cell.angle_alpha   90.00
_cell.angle_beta   90.00
_cell.angle_gamma   90.00
#
_symmetry.space_group_name_H-M   'P 1'
#
loop_
_entity.id
_entity.type
_entity.pdbx_description
1 polymer ?
#
loop_
_entity_poly.entity_id
_entity_poly.type
_entity_poly.pdbx_seq_one_letter_code
_entity_poly.pdbx_strand_id
1 'polypeptide(L)'
;MPLQHQHEATLLRGVAAGDRGAFEELYFSYQKRLFGYLYRVLGESGVAEELVNDVMVEVWKSAGRFRGDSKPATWIFGIAHHRLLNHLRRRRGS
;
A
#
# COMPACT_ATOMS: atom_id res chain seq x y z
N MET A 1 1.98 -19.25 5.71
CA MET A 1 0.70 -19.16 6.42
C MET A 1 -0.39 -18.68 5.46
N PRO A 2 -1.29 -19.57 5.00
CA PRO A 2 -2.32 -19.26 3.98
C PRO A 2 -3.49 -18.39 4.47
N LEU A 3 -3.71 -18.28 5.79
CA LEU A 3 -4.87 -17.57 6.37
C LEU A 3 -4.80 -16.04 6.25
N GLN A 4 -3.60 -15.46 6.24
CA GLN A 4 -3.41 -14.01 6.25
C GLN A 4 -3.93 -13.36 4.95
N HIS A 5 -3.76 -14.02 3.81
CA HIS A 5 -4.20 -13.47 2.51
C HIS A 5 -5.72 -13.45 2.34
N GLN A 6 -6.43 -14.42 2.91
CA GLN A 6 -7.90 -14.45 2.86
C GLN A 6 -8.50 -13.33 3.71
N HIS A 7 -7.91 -13.07 4.88
CA HIS A 7 -8.29 -11.95 5.74
C HIS A 7 -8.04 -10.61 5.03
N GLU A 8 -6.84 -10.40 4.49
CA GLU A 8 -6.48 -9.18 3.74
C GLU A 8 -7.42 -8.93 2.54
N ALA A 9 -7.83 -9.99 1.85
CA ALA A 9 -8.78 -9.88 0.74
C ALA A 9 -10.19 -9.48 1.22
N THR A 10 -10.62 -9.96 2.40
CA THR A 10 -11.87 -9.51 3.03
C THR A 10 -11.80 -8.05 3.42
N LEU A 11 -10.69 -7.62 4.03
CA LEU A 11 -10.46 -6.22 4.36
C LEU A 11 -10.54 -5.34 3.10
N LEU A 12 -9.85 -5.71 2.01
CA LEU A 12 -9.92 -4.98 0.74
C LEU A 12 -11.34 -4.87 0.17
N ARG A 13 -12.17 -5.91 0.32
CA ARG A 13 -13.59 -5.83 -0.06
C ARG A 13 -14.37 -4.83 0.81
N GLY A 14 -14.11 -4.81 2.11
CA GLY A 14 -14.67 -3.79 3.01
C GLY A 14 -14.24 -2.38 2.60
N VAL A 15 -12.95 -2.18 2.32
CA VAL A 15 -12.42 -0.90 1.82
C VAL A 15 -13.12 -0.48 0.52
N ALA A 16 -13.33 -1.40 -0.41
CA ALA A 16 -14.05 -1.14 -1.65
C ALA A 16 -15.50 -0.69 -1.42
N ALA A 17 -16.12 -1.11 -0.31
CA ALA A 17 -17.45 -0.69 0.12
C ALA A 17 -17.46 0.60 0.96
N GLY A 18 -16.29 1.22 1.19
CA GLY A 18 -16.15 2.42 2.02
C GLY A 18 -16.08 2.13 3.53
N ASP A 19 -15.81 0.90 3.94
CA ASP A 19 -15.61 0.54 5.34
C ASP A 19 -14.26 1.08 5.85
N ARG A 20 -14.35 2.07 6.74
CA ARG A 20 -13.18 2.69 7.38
C ARG A 20 -12.47 1.75 8.36
N GLY A 21 -13.21 0.89 9.06
CA GLY A 21 -12.60 -0.08 9.99
C GLY A 21 -11.77 -1.11 9.26
N ALA A 22 -12.27 -1.60 8.12
CA ALA A 22 -11.52 -2.50 7.25
C ALA A 22 -10.24 -1.84 6.71
N PHE A 23 -10.31 -0.55 6.37
CA PHE A 23 -9.15 0.21 5.92
C PHE A 23 -8.12 0.42 7.02
N GLU A 24 -8.57 0.78 8.22
CA GLU A 24 -7.71 0.99 9.38
C GLU A 24 -6.95 -0.29 9.72
N GLU A 25 -7.62 -1.44 9.74
CA GLU A 25 -6.97 -2.73 9.99
C GLU A 25 -5.94 -3.09 8.90
N LEU A 26 -6.28 -2.82 7.64
CA LEU A 26 -5.36 -3.00 6.52
C LEU A 26 -4.15 -2.06 6.64
N TYR A 27 -4.39 -0.81 7.03
CA TYR A 27 -3.35 0.18 7.28
C TYR A 27 -2.37 -0.31 8.35
N PHE A 28 -2.86 -0.74 9.52
CA PHE A 28 -2.00 -1.24 10.59
C PHE A 28 -1.19 -2.47 10.17
N SER A 29 -1.77 -3.33 9.33
CA SER A 29 -1.11 -4.53 8.81
C SER A 29 0.02 -4.23 7.82
N TYR A 30 -0.08 -3.14 7.05
CA TYR A 30 0.83 -2.83 5.95
C TYR A 30 1.80 -1.68 6.21
N GLN A 31 1.46 -0.70 7.05
CA GLN A 31 2.24 0.52 7.24
C GLN A 31 3.72 0.24 7.58
N LYS A 32 3.99 -0.69 8.51
CA LYS A 32 5.36 -1.00 8.95
C LYS A 32 6.18 -1.67 7.85
N ARG A 33 5.51 -2.54 7.08
CA ARG A 33 6.15 -3.29 5.97
C ARG A 33 6.45 -2.37 4.79
N LEU A 34 5.51 -1.47 4.48
CA LEU A 34 5.68 -0.45 3.44
C LEU A 34 6.76 0.56 3.83
N PHE A 35 6.73 1.07 5.06
CA PHE A 35 7.75 1.97 5.57
C PHE A 35 9.13 1.36 5.47
N GLY A 36 9.33 0.13 5.99
CA GLY A 36 10.63 -0.54 5.93
C GLY A 36 11.13 -0.76 4.50
N TYR A 37 10.22 -1.10 3.57
CA TYR A 37 10.56 -1.23 2.15
C TYR A 37 10.98 0.09 1.53
N LEU A 38 10.20 1.16 1.72
CA LEU A 38 10.44 2.47 1.14
C LEU A 38 11.68 3.14 1.75
N TYR A 39 11.82 3.07 3.07
CA TYR A 39 12.97 3.59 3.81
C TYR A 39 14.27 2.95 3.35
N ARG A 40 14.29 1.62 3.12
CA ARG A 40 15.49 0.91 2.61
C ARG A 40 15.95 1.44 1.25
N VAL A 41 15.04 1.94 0.42
CA VAL A 41 15.40 2.47 -0.91
C VAL A 41 15.71 3.97 -0.86
N LEU A 42 14.97 4.74 -0.06
CA LEU A 42 15.07 6.20 -0.03
C LEU A 42 16.12 6.74 0.95
N GLY A 43 16.34 6.04 2.06
CA GLY A 43 17.23 6.47 3.15
C GLY A 43 16.69 7.63 3.99
N GLU A 44 15.45 8.08 3.77
CA GLU A 44 14.86 9.24 4.43
C GLU A 44 13.49 8.88 5.01
N SER A 45 13.33 9.03 6.33
CA SER A 45 12.12 8.62 7.03
C SER A 45 10.89 9.45 6.66
N GLY A 46 11.04 10.78 6.57
CA GLY A 46 9.93 11.68 6.23
C GLY A 46 9.34 11.37 4.87
N VAL A 47 10.19 11.19 3.86
CA VAL A 47 9.76 10.81 2.50
C VAL A 47 9.16 9.40 2.47
N ALA A 48 9.71 8.46 3.23
CA ALA A 48 9.14 7.12 3.33
C ALA A 48 7.73 7.14 3.94
N GLU A 49 7.51 7.91 5.01
CA GLU A 49 6.19 8.09 5.63
C GLU A 49 5.19 8.76 4.68
N GLU A 50 5.61 9.79 3.95
CA GLU A 50 4.78 10.44 2.94
C GLU A 50 4.33 9.44 1.86
N LEU A 51 5.26 8.64 1.34
CA LEU A 51 4.94 7.62 0.34
C LEU A 51 4.04 6.50 0.90
N VAL A 52 4.20 6.10 2.17
CA VAL A 52 3.28 5.14 2.80
C VAL A 52 1.86 5.69 2.79
N ASN A 53 1.67 6.94 3.19
CA ASN A 53 0.36 7.59 3.19
C ASN A 53 -0.23 7.66 1.78
N ASP A 54 0.57 8.07 0.79
CA ASP A 54 0.18 8.11 -0.63
C ASP A 54 -0.29 6.74 -1.14
N VAL A 55 0.44 5.68 -0.79
CA VAL A 55 0.08 4.29 -1.15
C VAL A 55 -1.23 3.90 -0.51
N MET A 56 -1.44 4.20 0.77
CA MET A 56 -2.67 3.84 1.48
C MET A 56 -3.88 4.63 0.96
N VAL A 57 -3.71 5.90 0.61
CA VAL A 57 -4.75 6.70 -0.08
C VAL A 57 -5.10 6.10 -1.44
N GLU A 58 -4.09 5.66 -2.19
CA GLU A 58 -4.32 4.97 -3.48
C GLU A 58 -5.05 3.64 -3.28
N VAL A 59 -4.69 2.87 -2.25
CA VAL A 59 -5.39 1.63 -1.87
C VAL A 59 -6.85 1.92 -1.57
N TRP A 60 -7.17 2.95 -0.78
CA TRP A 60 -8.56 3.35 -0.49
C TRP A 60 -9.35 3.66 -1.77
N LYS A 61 -8.76 4.45 -2.68
CA LYS A 61 -9.41 4.85 -3.94
C LYS A 61 -9.55 3.71 -4.95
N SER A 62 -8.61 2.77 -4.92
CA SER A 62 -8.47 1.74 -5.94
C SER A 62 -8.89 0.34 -5.46
N ALA A 63 -9.31 0.18 -4.21
CA ALA A 63 -9.71 -1.10 -3.64
C ALA A 63 -10.82 -1.79 -4.45
N GLY A 64 -11.80 -1.03 -4.96
CA GLY A 64 -12.86 -1.57 -5.84
C GLY A 64 -12.37 -2.12 -7.18
N ARG A 65 -11.13 -1.82 -7.58
CA ARG A 65 -10.49 -2.37 -8.80
C ARG A 65 -9.74 -3.67 -8.53
N PHE A 66 -9.56 -4.06 -7.25
CA PHE A 66 -8.90 -5.30 -6.90
C PHE A 66 -9.81 -6.49 -7.21
N ARG A 67 -9.47 -7.26 -8.24
CA ARG A 67 -10.26 -8.42 -8.70
C ARG A 67 -9.89 -9.76 -8.04
N GLY A 68 -8.87 -9.78 -7.19
CA GLY A 68 -8.37 -11.02 -6.60
C GLY A 68 -7.43 -11.84 -7.49
N ASP A 69 -7.04 -11.31 -8.66
CA ASP A 69 -6.10 -11.95 -9.60
C ASP A 69 -4.67 -12.11 -9.03
N SER A 70 -4.39 -11.46 -7.89
CA SER A 70 -3.11 -11.52 -7.18
C SER A 70 -3.34 -11.42 -5.67
N LYS A 71 -2.29 -11.70 -4.88
CA LYS A 71 -2.36 -11.51 -3.43
C LYS A 71 -2.51 -10.01 -3.09
N PRO A 72 -3.31 -9.64 -2.06
CA PRO A 72 -3.41 -8.26 -1.57
C PRO A 72 -2.04 -7.60 -1.37
N ALA A 73 -1.10 -8.33 -0.75
CA ALA A 73 0.26 -7.86 -0.57
C ALA A 73 0.95 -7.49 -1.90
N THR A 74 0.89 -8.37 -2.90
CA THR A 74 1.51 -8.12 -4.21
C THR A 74 0.93 -6.86 -4.86
N TRP A 75 -0.38 -6.67 -4.79
CA TRP A 75 -1.05 -5.51 -5.36
C TRP A 75 -0.66 -4.21 -4.63
N ILE A 76 -0.68 -4.21 -3.29
CA ILE A 76 -0.30 -3.05 -2.46
C ILE A 76 1.18 -2.67 -2.68
N PHE A 77 2.07 -3.66 -2.69
CA PHE A 77 3.50 -3.41 -2.96
C PHE A 77 3.74 -2.96 -4.41
N GLY A 78 2.92 -3.38 -5.37
CA GLY A 78 2.94 -2.86 -6.74
C GLY A 78 2.63 -1.36 -6.79
N ILE A 79 1.61 -0.92 -6.05
CA ILE A 79 1.29 0.52 -5.89
C ILE A 79 2.47 1.26 -5.27
N ALA A 80 3.04 0.73 -4.18
CA ALA A 80 4.21 1.31 -3.51
C ALA A 80 5.42 1.43 -4.43
N HIS A 81 5.69 0.39 -5.22
CA HIS A 81 6.77 0.40 -6.19
C HIS A 81 6.58 1.47 -7.26
N HIS A 82 5.37 1.60 -7.82
CA HIS A 82 5.08 2.64 -8.80
C HIS A 82 5.24 4.06 -8.21
N ARG A 83 4.76 4.28 -6.98
CA ARG A 83 4.92 5.55 -6.26
C ARG A 83 6.40 5.88 -6.02
N LEU A 84 7.18 4.90 -5.58
CA LEU A 84 8.63 5.02 -5.40
C LEU A 84 9.34 5.37 -6.71
N LEU A 85 9.06 4.69 -7.82
CA LEU A 85 9.66 4.99 -9.12
C LEU A 85 9.32 6.41 -9.59
N ASN A 86 8.07 6.84 -9.41
CA ASN A 86 7.64 8.20 -9.73
C ASN A 86 8.40 9.24 -8.89
N HIS A 87 8.58 8.99 -7.60
CA HIS A 87 9.36 9.85 -6.72
C HIS A 87 10.84 9.93 -7.14
N LEU A 88 11.48 8.78 -7.39
CA LEU A 88 12.88 8.72 -7.84
C LEU A 88 13.08 9.41 -9.20
N ARG A 89 12.11 9.33 -10.11
CA ARG A 89 12.14 10.02 -11.40
C ARG A 89 12.11 11.54 -11.21
N ARG A 90 11.27 12.06 -10.31
CA ARG A 90 11.20 13.49 -10.00
C ARG A 90 12.49 14.01 -9.39
N ARG A 91 13.13 13.25 -8.49
CA ARG A 91 14.42 13.62 -7.88
C ARG A 91 15.58 13.73 -8.86
N ARG A 92 15.56 12.97 -9.97
CA ARG A 92 16.63 13.01 -10.99
C ARG A 92 16.48 14.15 -12.01
N GLY A 93 15.30 14.77 -12.08
CA GLY A 93 15.01 15.85 -13.02
C GLY A 93 15.08 17.25 -12.40
N SER A 94 15.49 17.36 -11.14
CA SER A 94 15.75 18.61 -10.42
C SER A 94 17.23 18.74 -10.12
#